data_AF-A0A9D1WUU0-F1
#
_entry.id   AF-A0A9D1WUU0-F1
#
_cell.length_a   1.000
_cell.length_b   1.000
_cell.length_c   1.000
_cell.angle_alpha   90.00
_cell.angle_beta   90.00
_cell.angle_gamma   90.00
#
_symmetry.space_group_name_H-M   'P 1'
#
loop_
_entity.id
_entity.type
_entity.pdbx_description
1 polymer ?
#
loop_
_entity_poly.entity_id
_entity_poly.type
_entity_poly.pdbx_seq_one_letter_code
_entity_poly.pdbx_strand_id
1 'polypeptide(L)'
;MANYENIMDANSRRTPSERRELAKKAGKASGRARRRKADFRKTLSMLLTAEIDNEDWKPVLESLGVECTLESALLMAQIKEAMNGNTKAAYFVAQYAGQSDQTVADDEEQKIRTDRAKRARDQEVGNDDNQDENIKNFLDAMRPTQEEMDDLFGSENEGEDDAEETEEAGEI
;
A
#
# COMPACT_ATOMS: atom_id res chain seq x y z
N MET A 1 22.51 -8.11 1.65
CA MET A 1 21.47 -7.04 1.73
C MET A 1 21.99 -5.94 2.63
N ALA A 2 21.69 -4.67 2.36
CA ALA A 2 21.94 -3.60 3.34
C ALA A 2 20.86 -3.67 4.43
N ASN A 3 21.24 -3.87 5.69
CA ASN A 3 20.33 -3.72 6.85
C ASN A 3 20.50 -2.32 7.47
N TYR A 4 19.57 -1.90 8.33
CA TYR A 4 19.59 -0.56 8.94
C TYR A 4 20.87 -0.29 9.73
N GLU A 5 21.35 -1.28 10.50
CA GLU A 5 22.58 -1.21 11.28
C GLU A 5 23.82 -0.98 10.41
N ASN A 6 23.94 -1.67 9.27
CA ASN A 6 25.05 -1.54 8.32
C ASN A 6 25.08 -0.16 7.65
N ILE A 7 23.91 0.45 7.41
CA ILE A 7 23.82 1.79 6.82
C ILE A 7 24.16 2.85 7.86
N MET A 8 23.70 2.66 9.10
CA MET A 8 23.94 3.59 10.20
C MET A 8 25.42 3.59 10.61
N ASP A 9 26.02 2.41 10.82
CA ASP A 9 27.43 2.23 11.16
C ASP A 9 28.36 2.80 10.07
N ALA A 10 28.04 2.59 8.79
CA ALA A 10 28.79 3.15 7.67
C ALA A 10 28.68 4.69 7.56
N ASN A 11 27.61 5.31 8.08
CA ASN A 11 27.44 6.76 8.06
C ASN A 11 27.99 7.45 9.30
N SER A 12 27.93 6.80 10.47
CA SER A 12 28.49 7.29 11.73
C SER A 12 30.01 7.40 11.69
N ARG A 13 30.67 6.55 10.89
CA ARG A 13 32.13 6.56 10.66
C ARG A 13 32.58 7.60 9.62
N ARG A 14 31.68 8.43 9.06
CA ARG A 14 31.99 9.40 8.00
C ARG A 14 31.84 10.84 8.48
N THR A 15 32.75 11.70 8.03
CA THR A 15 32.66 13.13 8.26
C THR A 15 31.42 13.73 7.56
N PRO A 16 30.90 14.87 8.05
CA PRO A 16 29.80 15.57 7.38
C PRO A 16 30.10 15.89 5.90
N SER A 17 31.36 16.18 5.56
CA SER A 17 31.79 16.47 4.18
C SER A 17 31.66 15.24 3.28
N GLU A 18 32.18 14.09 3.70
CA GLU A 18 32.11 12.84 2.94
C GLU A 18 30.67 12.38 2.73
N ARG A 19 29.82 12.50 3.76
CA ARG A 19 28.38 12.22 3.64
C ARG A 19 27.72 13.13 2.61
N ARG A 20 28.07 14.41 2.59
CA ARG A 20 27.55 15.38 1.62
C ARG A 20 27.98 15.06 0.19
N GLU A 21 29.23 14.63 -0.02
CA GLU A 21 29.72 14.23 -1.34
C GLU A 21 29.05 12.95 -1.85
N LEU A 22 28.90 11.94 -0.99
CA LEU A 22 28.17 10.73 -1.32
C LEU A 22 26.71 11.03 -1.65
N ALA A 23 26.04 11.87 -0.86
CA ALA A 23 24.66 12.30 -1.13
C ALA A 23 24.55 13.03 -2.48
N LYS A 24 25.50 13.92 -2.81
CA LYS A 24 25.56 14.57 -4.14
C LYS A 24 25.75 13.55 -5.26
N LYS A 25 26.66 12.57 -5.10
CA LYS A 25 26.92 11.52 -6.10
C LYS A 25 25.69 10.62 -6.29
N ALA A 26 25.03 10.23 -5.20
CA ALA A 26 23.79 9.47 -5.21
C ALA A 26 22.65 10.26 -5.87
N GLY A 27 22.48 11.54 -5.53
CA GLY A 27 21.49 12.42 -6.13
C GLY A 27 21.70 12.60 -7.64
N LYS A 28 22.94 12.80 -8.09
CA LYS A 28 23.29 12.84 -9.52
C LYS A 28 23.02 11.51 -10.23
N ALA A 29 23.37 10.38 -9.61
CA ALA A 29 23.11 9.06 -10.17
C ALA A 29 21.61 8.78 -10.29
N SER A 30 20.83 9.06 -9.24
CA SER A 30 19.37 8.96 -9.22
C SER A 30 18.74 9.86 -10.27
N GLY A 31 19.17 11.13 -10.37
CA GLY A 31 18.71 12.07 -11.39
C GLY A 31 18.99 11.60 -12.81
N ARG A 32 20.18 11.02 -13.08
CA ARG A 32 20.50 10.41 -14.38
C ARG A 32 19.60 9.22 -14.68
N ALA A 33 19.38 8.33 -13.72
CA ALA A 33 18.49 7.18 -13.89
C ALA A 33 17.04 7.60 -14.16
N ARG A 34 16.53 8.62 -13.46
CA ARG A 34 15.20 9.19 -13.68
C ARG A 34 15.05 9.78 -15.08
N ARG A 35 16.03 10.57 -15.54
CA ARG A 35 16.06 11.12 -16.91
C ARG A 35 16.06 10.00 -17.95
N ARG A 36 16.94 9.01 -17.82
CA ARG A 36 16.98 7.85 -18.73
C ARG A 36 15.63 7.13 -18.84
N LYS A 37 14.92 6.94 -17.72
CA LYS A 37 13.56 6.34 -17.73
C LYS A 37 12.54 7.23 -18.44
N ALA A 38 12.60 8.54 -18.24
CA ALA A 38 11.72 9.49 -18.91
C ALA A 38 11.99 9.52 -20.43
N ASP A 39 13.26 9.58 -20.81
CA ASP A 39 13.68 9.55 -22.22
C ASP A 39 13.25 8.24 -22.88
N PHE A 40 13.43 7.10 -22.20
CA PHE A 40 12.97 5.80 -22.68
C PHE A 40 11.45 5.76 -22.91
N ARG A 41 10.66 6.27 -21.97
CA ARG A 41 9.20 6.35 -22.15
C ARG A 41 8.83 7.23 -23.34
N LYS A 42 9.47 8.39 -23.48
CA LYS A 42 9.25 9.29 -24.62
C LYS A 42 9.57 8.61 -25.94
N THR A 43 10.71 7.92 -26.03
CA THR A 43 11.10 7.19 -27.24
C THR A 43 10.16 6.04 -27.53
N LEU A 44 9.72 5.30 -26.50
CA LEU A 44 8.78 4.19 -26.66
C LEU A 44 7.43 4.68 -27.17
N SER A 45 6.86 5.73 -26.58
CA SER A 45 5.60 6.32 -27.05
C SER A 45 5.70 6.76 -28.51
N MET A 46 6.80 7.41 -28.89
CA MET A 46 7.03 7.83 -30.28
C MET A 46 7.08 6.65 -31.25
N LEU A 47 7.69 5.53 -30.84
CA LEU A 47 7.73 4.31 -31.67
C LEU A 47 6.35 3.67 -31.77
N LEU A 48 5.62 3.54 -30.65
CA LEU A 48 4.29 2.93 -30.63
C LEU A 48 3.29 3.68 -31.51
N THR A 49 3.36 5.02 -31.54
CA THR A 49 2.51 5.84 -32.40
C THR A 49 2.98 5.93 -33.86
N ALA A 50 4.11 5.33 -34.22
CA ALA A 50 4.60 5.37 -35.59
C ALA A 50 3.71 4.51 -36.50
N GLU A 51 3.24 5.09 -37.60
CA GLU A 51 2.52 4.38 -38.64
C GLU A 51 3.43 3.34 -39.31
N ILE A 52 2.85 2.17 -39.59
CA ILE A 52 3.49 1.09 -40.32
C ILE A 52 2.63 0.68 -41.50
N ASP A 53 3.30 0.15 -42.53
CA ASP A 53 2.61 -0.46 -43.65
C ASP A 53 2.69 -1.98 -43.50
N ASN A 54 1.55 -2.60 -43.17
CA ASN A 54 1.42 -4.04 -43.03
C ASN A 54 0.23 -4.53 -43.86
N GLU A 55 0.50 -5.32 -44.90
CA GLU A 55 -0.51 -5.77 -45.85
C GLU A 55 -1.64 -6.60 -45.21
N ASP A 56 -1.34 -7.35 -44.15
CA ASP A 56 -2.31 -8.23 -43.49
C ASP A 56 -3.20 -7.47 -42.50
N TRP A 57 -2.62 -6.52 -41.76
CA TRP A 57 -3.31 -5.85 -40.66
C TRP A 57 -3.95 -4.53 -41.05
N LYS A 58 -3.34 -3.79 -41.99
CA LYS A 58 -3.82 -2.48 -42.40
C LYS A 58 -5.29 -2.50 -42.88
N PRO A 59 -5.74 -3.45 -43.73
CA PRO A 59 -7.13 -3.49 -44.16
C PRO A 59 -8.11 -3.73 -43.00
N VAL A 60 -7.72 -4.58 -42.05
CA VAL A 60 -8.53 -4.91 -40.87
C VAL A 60 -8.64 -3.70 -39.95
N LEU A 61 -7.51 -3.05 -39.64
CA LEU A 61 -7.47 -1.88 -38.78
C LEU A 61 -8.21 -0.69 -39.38
N GLU A 62 -8.04 -0.42 -40.68
CA GLU A 62 -8.78 0.63 -41.40
C GLU A 62 -10.28 0.37 -41.40
N SER A 63 -10.71 -0.90 -41.56
CA SER A 63 -12.14 -1.26 -41.49
C SER A 63 -12.75 -1.01 -40.10
N LEU A 64 -11.93 -1.02 -39.05
CA LEU A 64 -12.32 -0.72 -37.68
C LEU A 64 -12.19 0.78 -37.35
N GLY A 65 -11.72 1.60 -38.29
CA GLY A 65 -11.45 3.02 -38.08
C GLY A 65 -10.23 3.29 -37.19
N VAL A 66 -9.28 2.36 -37.14
CA VAL A 66 -8.05 2.46 -36.33
C VAL A 66 -6.85 2.64 -37.25
N GLU A 67 -5.95 3.56 -36.89
CA GLU A 67 -4.69 3.76 -37.61
C GLU A 67 -3.77 2.54 -37.48
N CYS A 68 -3.10 2.18 -38.58
CA CYS A 68 -2.12 1.09 -38.60
C CYS A 68 -0.78 1.55 -38.03
N THR A 69 -0.71 1.67 -36.70
CA THR A 69 0.51 2.01 -35.95
C THR A 69 1.17 0.77 -35.38
N LEU A 70 2.43 0.89 -34.93
CA LEU A 70 3.11 -0.20 -34.22
C LEU A 70 2.33 -0.67 -32.99
N GLU A 71 1.63 0.24 -32.31
CA GLU A 71 0.78 -0.08 -31.16
C GLU A 71 -0.40 -0.98 -31.54
N SER A 72 -1.21 -0.57 -32.52
CA SER A 72 -2.39 -1.34 -32.94
C SER A 72 -2.01 -2.70 -33.52
N ALA A 73 -0.91 -2.73 -34.28
CA ALA A 73 -0.28 -3.94 -34.79
C ALA A 73 0.16 -4.90 -33.67
N LEU A 74 0.80 -4.40 -32.62
CA LEU A 74 1.21 -5.20 -31.47
C LEU A 74 0.01 -5.80 -30.73
N LEU A 75 -1.06 -5.03 -30.53
CA LEU A 75 -2.29 -5.51 -29.89
C LEU A 75 -2.96 -6.61 -30.73
N MET A 76 -3.05 -6.42 -32.03
CA MET A 76 -3.57 -7.44 -32.95
C MET A 76 -2.76 -8.72 -32.94
N ALA A 77 -1.42 -8.61 -32.89
CA ALA A 77 -0.54 -9.77 -32.77
C ALA A 77 -0.82 -10.56 -31.48
N GLN A 78 -1.01 -9.84 -30.36
CA GLN A 78 -1.30 -10.48 -29.07
C GLN A 78 -2.66 -11.18 -29.07
N ILE A 79 -3.69 -10.57 -29.68
CA ILE A 79 -5.01 -11.19 -29.84
C ILE A 79 -4.88 -12.45 -30.70
N LYS A 80 -4.15 -12.39 -31.81
CA LYS A 80 -3.91 -13.55 -32.68
C LYS A 80 -3.21 -14.69 -31.93
N GLU A 81 -2.18 -14.39 -31.14
CA GLU A 81 -1.51 -15.37 -30.29
C GLU A 81 -2.45 -15.96 -29.23
N ALA A 82 -3.30 -15.14 -28.60
CA ALA A 82 -4.29 -15.61 -27.64
C ALA A 82 -5.30 -16.57 -28.30
N MET A 83 -5.77 -16.26 -29.51
CA MET A 83 -6.64 -17.12 -30.29
C MET A 83 -5.98 -18.46 -30.66
N ASN A 84 -4.66 -18.48 -30.81
CA ASN A 84 -3.86 -19.69 -31.03
C ASN A 84 -3.61 -20.50 -29.74
N GLY A 85 -4.20 -20.10 -28.61
CA GLY A 85 -4.11 -20.83 -27.34
C GLY A 85 -2.97 -20.35 -26.41
N ASN A 86 -2.31 -19.24 -26.71
CA ASN A 86 -1.29 -18.66 -25.82
C ASN A 86 -1.95 -17.98 -24.62
N THR A 87 -1.93 -18.66 -23.46
CA THR A 87 -2.57 -18.18 -22.22
C THR A 87 -1.98 -16.88 -21.69
N LYS A 88 -0.67 -16.65 -21.88
CA LYS A 88 -0.03 -15.38 -21.50
C LYS A 88 -0.53 -14.23 -22.37
N ALA A 89 -0.76 -14.51 -23.64
CA ALA A 89 -1.33 -13.54 -24.55
C ALA A 89 -2.79 -13.22 -24.20
N ALA A 90 -3.58 -14.24 -23.88
CA ALA A 90 -4.94 -14.06 -23.38
C ALA A 90 -4.98 -13.22 -22.10
N TYR A 91 -4.09 -13.48 -21.13
CA TYR A 91 -3.98 -12.70 -19.90
C TYR A 91 -3.64 -11.24 -20.16
N PHE A 92 -2.68 -10.97 -21.05
CA PHE A 92 -2.35 -9.60 -21.45
C PHE A 92 -3.59 -8.89 -22.00
N VAL A 93 -4.32 -9.51 -22.93
CA VAL A 93 -5.52 -8.90 -23.52
C VAL A 93 -6.60 -8.66 -22.46
N ALA A 94 -6.85 -9.62 -21.57
CA ALA A 94 -7.82 -9.49 -20.48
C ALA A 94 -7.50 -8.31 -19.55
N GLN A 95 -6.23 -8.18 -19.14
CA GLN A 95 -5.78 -7.12 -18.25
C GLN A 95 -6.07 -5.71 -18.80
N TYR A 96 -5.89 -5.50 -20.10
CA TYR A 96 -6.15 -4.20 -20.75
C TYR A 96 -7.61 -4.03 -21.21
N ALA A 97 -8.38 -5.11 -21.32
CA ALA A 97 -9.82 -5.07 -21.59
C ALA A 97 -10.66 -4.70 -20.34
N GLY A 98 -10.01 -4.39 -19.21
CA GLY A 98 -10.69 -4.11 -17.94
C GLY A 98 -11.09 -5.37 -17.15
N GLN A 99 -10.65 -6.54 -17.60
CA GLN A 99 -10.74 -7.78 -16.84
C GLN A 99 -9.44 -7.95 -16.04
N SER A 100 -9.19 -7.05 -15.09
CA SER A 100 -8.07 -7.22 -14.16
C SER A 100 -8.43 -8.22 -13.07
N ASP A 101 -7.46 -9.05 -12.69
CA ASP A 101 -7.54 -9.91 -11.49
C ASP A 101 -7.68 -9.11 -10.19
N GLN A 102 -7.36 -7.81 -10.23
CA GLN A 102 -7.43 -6.93 -9.08
C GLN A 102 -8.88 -6.51 -8.86
N THR A 103 -9.51 -7.19 -7.91
CA THR A 103 -10.87 -6.90 -7.47
C THR A 103 -10.87 -5.69 -6.55
N VAL A 104 -12.03 -5.05 -6.37
CA VAL A 104 -12.21 -4.00 -5.35
C VAL A 104 -11.77 -4.50 -3.96
N ALA A 105 -11.94 -5.80 -3.69
CA ALA A 105 -11.52 -6.43 -2.45
C ALA A 105 -9.99 -6.47 -2.27
N ASP A 106 -9.22 -6.68 -3.33
CA ASP A 106 -7.75 -6.66 -3.25
C ASP A 106 -7.22 -5.25 -2.91
N ASP A 107 -7.87 -4.21 -3.44
CA ASP A 107 -7.54 -2.83 -3.14
C ASP A 107 -7.92 -2.44 -1.71
N GLU A 108 -9.04 -2.96 -1.19
CA GLU A 108 -9.42 -2.84 0.22
C GLU A 108 -8.43 -3.55 1.13
N GLU A 109 -7.99 -4.75 0.80
CA GLU A 109 -6.99 -5.48 1.59
C GLU A 109 -5.65 -4.74 1.62
N GLN A 110 -5.21 -4.17 0.49
CA GLN A 110 -4.01 -3.34 0.44
C GLN A 110 -4.15 -2.08 1.32
N LYS A 111 -5.32 -1.43 1.33
CA LYS A 111 -5.61 -0.28 2.21
C LYS A 111 -5.55 -0.69 3.68
N ILE A 112 -6.19 -1.80 4.05
CA ILE A 112 -6.17 -2.31 5.43
C ILE A 112 -4.74 -2.65 5.86
N ARG A 113 -3.95 -3.29 4.98
CA ARG A 113 -2.56 -3.65 5.24
C ARG A 113 -1.68 -2.41 5.43
N THR A 114 -1.84 -1.40 4.59
CA THR A 114 -1.11 -0.13 4.70
C THR A 114 -1.52 0.67 5.93
N ASP A 115 -2.81 0.72 6.25
CA ASP A 115 -3.32 1.36 7.47
C ASP A 115 -2.84 0.66 8.74
N ARG A 116 -2.83 -0.68 8.77
CA ARG A 116 -2.28 -1.44 9.90
C ARG A 116 -0.78 -1.16 10.07
N ALA A 117 -0.03 -1.15 8.97
CA ALA A 117 1.39 -0.82 8.99
C ALA A 117 1.63 0.62 9.47
N LYS A 118 0.76 1.56 9.08
CA LYS A 118 0.82 2.94 9.55
C LYS A 118 0.57 3.03 11.06
N ARG A 119 -0.52 2.45 11.56
CA ARG A 119 -0.84 2.44 13.00
C ARG A 119 0.24 1.79 13.86
N ALA A 120 0.82 0.68 13.38
CA ALA A 120 1.93 0.03 14.08
C ALA A 120 3.15 0.94 14.18
N ARG A 121 3.50 1.66 13.10
CA ARG A 121 4.56 2.68 13.18
C ARG A 121 4.20 3.84 14.11
N ASP A 122 2.98 4.32 14.07
CA ASP A 122 2.55 5.46 14.89
C ASP A 122 2.58 5.10 16.39
N GLN A 123 2.35 3.83 16.74
CA GLN A 123 2.52 3.30 18.10
C GLN A 123 3.99 3.11 18.50
N GLU A 124 4.85 2.62 17.60
CA GLU A 124 6.27 2.35 17.89
C GLU A 124 7.14 3.62 17.91
N VAL A 125 6.85 4.58 17.04
CA VAL A 125 7.66 5.80 16.83
C VAL A 125 7.09 7.00 17.58
N GLY A 126 5.84 6.89 18.05
CA GLY A 126 5.09 8.01 18.60
C GLY A 126 4.57 8.91 17.49
N ASN A 127 3.25 9.14 17.48
CA ASN A 127 2.64 10.10 16.56
C ASN A 127 3.00 11.53 17.00
N ASP A 128 3.93 12.18 16.29
CA ASP A 128 4.41 13.53 16.59
C ASP A 128 3.29 14.59 16.48
N ASP A 129 2.19 14.27 15.79
CA ASP A 129 1.07 15.18 15.53
C ASP A 129 0.06 15.31 16.70
N ASN A 130 0.06 14.41 17.68
CA ASN A 130 -0.91 14.35 18.79
C ASN A 130 -0.28 14.51 20.20
N GLN A 131 0.85 15.20 20.31
CA GLN A 131 1.54 15.36 21.59
C GLN A 131 0.68 16.08 22.65
N ASP A 132 -0.12 17.07 22.25
CA ASP A 132 -0.87 17.90 23.20
C ASP A 132 -2.06 17.19 23.87
N GLU A 133 -2.73 16.27 23.19
CA GLU A 133 -3.85 15.51 23.80
C GLU A 133 -3.35 14.36 24.67
N ASN A 134 -2.27 13.70 24.28
CA ASN A 134 -1.67 12.63 25.09
C ASN A 134 -1.11 13.16 26.41
N ILE A 135 -0.54 14.38 26.42
CA ILE A 135 -0.04 15.01 27.64
C ILE A 135 -1.19 15.39 28.57
N LYS A 136 -2.32 15.90 28.04
CA LYS A 136 -3.51 16.25 28.84
C LYS A 136 -4.15 15.02 29.47
N ASN A 137 -4.40 13.97 28.68
CA ASN A 137 -4.98 12.72 29.18
C ASN A 137 -4.10 12.06 30.25
N PHE A 138 -2.77 12.16 30.13
CA PHE A 138 -1.84 11.69 31.16
C PHE A 138 -1.85 12.55 32.44
N LEU A 139 -1.95 13.88 32.31
CA LEU A 139 -2.03 14.79 33.45
C LEU A 139 -3.35 14.63 34.23
N ASP A 140 -4.46 14.44 33.51
CA ASP A 140 -5.77 14.17 34.11
C ASP A 140 -5.75 12.81 34.85
N ALA A 141 -5.13 11.78 34.29
CA ALA A 141 -4.96 10.49 34.98
C ALA A 141 -4.07 10.54 36.24
N MET A 142 -3.14 11.50 36.33
CA MET A 142 -2.30 11.71 37.52
C MET A 142 -2.97 12.60 38.58
N ARG A 143 -4.05 13.30 38.21
CA ARG A 143 -4.88 14.10 39.12
C ARG A 143 -6.36 13.87 38.83
N PRO A 144 -6.86 12.64 39.05
CA PRO A 144 -8.26 12.34 38.85
C PRO A 144 -9.10 13.22 39.77
N THR A 145 -10.27 13.63 39.27
CA THR A 145 -11.22 14.43 40.04
C THR A 145 -11.93 13.58 41.08
N GLN A 146 -12.51 14.22 42.10
CA GLN A 146 -13.19 13.53 43.20
C GLN A 146 -14.34 12.64 42.68
N GLU A 147 -15.07 13.12 41.66
CA GLU A 147 -16.19 12.40 41.03
C GLU A 147 -15.72 11.13 40.31
N GLU A 148 -14.57 11.15 39.63
CA GLU A 148 -14.00 9.98 38.93
C GLU A 148 -13.46 8.92 39.91
N MET A 149 -12.98 9.35 41.07
CA MET A 149 -12.58 8.46 42.16
C MET A 149 -13.80 7.81 42.82
N ASP A 150 -14.87 8.58 43.02
CA ASP A 150 -16.13 8.08 43.58
C ASP A 150 -16.82 7.09 42.62
N ASP A 151 -16.76 7.29 41.31
CA ASP A 151 -17.25 6.31 40.32
C ASP A 151 -16.42 5.02 40.28
N LEU A 152 -15.11 5.09 40.57
CA LEU A 152 -14.20 3.93 40.53
C LEU A 152 -14.26 3.09 41.81
N PHE A 153 -14.52 3.72 42.97
CA PHE A 153 -14.53 3.07 44.28
C PHE A 153 -15.89 3.05 44.98
N GLY A 154 -16.92 3.69 44.41
CA GLY A 154 -18.24 3.87 45.02
C GLY A 154 -19.22 2.70 44.88
N SER A 155 -18.82 1.57 44.26
CA SER A 155 -19.65 0.36 44.22
C SER A 155 -19.29 -0.63 45.33
N GLU A 156 -19.22 -0.18 46.58
CA GLU A 156 -19.34 -1.09 47.71
C GLU A 156 -20.46 -0.62 48.63
N ASN A 157 -21.52 -1.44 48.63
CA ASN A 157 -22.55 -1.60 49.66
C ASN A 157 -23.92 -0.96 49.36
N GLU A 158 -24.87 -1.78 48.86
CA GLU A 158 -26.29 -1.77 49.29
C GLU A 158 -27.07 -2.99 48.73
N GLY A 159 -27.42 -3.93 49.63
CA GLY A 159 -28.63 -4.81 49.69
C GLY A 159 -28.85 -5.88 48.60
N GLU A 160 -29.38 -7.09 48.84
CA GLU A 160 -29.99 -7.79 49.98
C GLU A 160 -29.74 -9.29 49.74
N ASP A 161 -29.20 -10.03 50.72
CA ASP A 161 -29.14 -11.51 50.67
C ASP A 161 -30.46 -12.09 51.21
N ASP A 162 -31.43 -12.33 50.33
CA ASP A 162 -32.59 -13.19 50.60
C ASP A 162 -32.23 -14.62 50.17
N ALA A 163 -31.73 -15.41 51.13
CA ALA A 163 -31.51 -16.85 50.96
C ALA A 163 -32.74 -17.63 51.45
N GLU A 164 -33.69 -17.92 50.56
CA GLU A 164 -34.70 -18.95 50.79
C GLU A 164 -34.06 -20.34 50.66
N GLU A 165 -33.85 -21.02 51.79
CA GLU A 165 -33.67 -22.46 51.86
C GLU A 165 -35.01 -23.17 51.61
N THR A 166 -35.15 -23.86 50.48
CA THR A 166 -35.93 -25.11 50.42
C THR A 166 -35.42 -26.00 49.29
N GLU A 167 -34.67 -27.06 49.62
CA GLU A 167 -34.68 -28.28 48.80
C GLU A 167 -34.99 -29.48 49.71
N GLU A 168 -36.21 -29.98 49.53
CA GLU A 168 -36.73 -31.23 50.06
C GLU A 168 -36.63 -32.29 48.94
N ALA A 169 -35.78 -33.30 49.13
CA ALA A 169 -35.85 -34.64 48.54
C ALA A 169 -34.75 -35.47 49.23
N GLY A 170 -34.94 -36.63 49.83
CA GLY A 170 -35.93 -37.69 49.67
C GLY A 170 -35.14 -38.99 49.89
N GLU A 171 -35.58 -39.82 50.85
CA GLU A 171 -34.97 -41.09 51.29
C GLU A 171 -34.55 -42.03 50.14
N ILE A 172 -33.39 -42.69 50.30
CA ILE A 172 -33.21 -44.13 50.62
C ILE A 172 -31.74 -44.38 51.00
#